data_AF-A0A1S3HRQ6-F1
#
_entry.id   AF-A0A1S3HRQ6-F1
#
_cell.length_a   1.000
_cell.length_b   1.000
_cell.length_c   1.000
_cell.angle_alpha   90.00
_cell.angle_beta   90.00
_cell.angle_gamma   90.00
#
_symmetry.space_group_name_H-M   'P 1'
#
loop_
_entity.id
_entity.type
_entity.pdbx_description
1 polymer ?
#
loop_
_entity_poly.entity_id
_entity_poly.type
_entity_poly.pdbx_seq_one_letter_code
_entity_poly.pdbx_strand_id
1 'polypeptide(L)'
;MVNLYIMEWVKIAMLLIGCSHGIYGVAIMADCPSFNRTAATLDKHWCKNDATVTYTVAKQNCEDICSVLAVPTNGTVESFHEFTNGTQRWVGIENNGSAWSGMDPDYNQWPGGVEPASNGQCQAATFTYSMASVNFSAQSCEDTFPYQCQQGNIDIFW
;
A
#
# COMPACT_ATOMS: atom_id res chain seq x y z
N MET A 1 14.52 -11.98 -30.53
CA MET A 1 14.88 -11.84 -29.11
C MET A 1 14.72 -10.37 -28.75
N VAL A 2 13.51 -9.99 -28.32
CA VAL A 2 13.23 -8.61 -27.92
C VAL A 2 13.93 -8.39 -26.58
N ASN A 3 14.85 -7.44 -26.58
CA ASN A 3 15.79 -7.15 -25.51
C ASN A 3 15.01 -6.79 -24.24
N LEU A 4 15.09 -7.59 -23.17
CA LEU A 4 14.38 -7.38 -21.90
C LEU A 4 14.58 -5.95 -21.36
N TYR A 5 15.72 -5.33 -21.67
CA TYR A 5 16.04 -3.95 -21.29
C TYR A 5 15.03 -2.93 -21.83
N ILE A 6 14.56 -3.07 -23.09
CA ILE A 6 13.65 -2.09 -23.72
C ILE A 6 12.28 -2.09 -23.02
N MET A 7 11.85 -3.23 -22.47
CA MET A 7 10.56 -3.37 -21.81
C MET A 7 10.53 -2.70 -20.42
N GLU A 8 11.66 -2.67 -19.70
CA GLU A 8 11.78 -1.91 -18.44
C GLU A 8 11.75 -0.39 -18.68
N TRP A 9 12.47 0.12 -19.68
CA TRP A 9 12.44 1.56 -20.01
C TRP A 9 11.07 2.02 -20.48
N VAL A 10 10.32 1.17 -21.20
CA VAL A 10 8.95 1.47 -21.61
C VAL A 10 7.99 1.46 -20.42
N LYS A 11 8.14 0.53 -19.47
CA LYS A 11 7.38 0.55 -18.20
C LYS A 11 7.68 1.80 -17.38
N ILE A 12 8.95 2.15 -17.21
CA ILE A 12 9.39 3.35 -16.49
C ILE A 12 8.89 4.62 -17.20
N ALA A 13 8.96 4.68 -18.53
CA ALA A 13 8.44 5.81 -19.29
C ALA A 13 6.90 5.89 -19.24
N MET A 14 6.18 4.76 -19.26
CA MET A 14 4.73 4.72 -19.09
C MET A 14 4.31 5.08 -17.66
N LEU A 15 5.06 4.69 -16.63
CA LEU A 15 4.90 5.13 -15.24
C LEU A 15 5.11 6.65 -15.13
N LEU A 16 6.18 7.17 -15.74
CA LEU A 16 6.48 8.61 -15.72
C LEU A 16 5.46 9.46 -16.51
N ILE A 17 4.93 8.96 -17.63
CA ILE A 17 3.93 9.66 -18.45
C ILE A 17 2.51 9.48 -17.88
N GLY A 18 2.20 8.31 -17.30
CA GLY A 18 0.91 8.02 -16.67
C GLY A 18 0.71 8.77 -15.35
N CYS A 19 1.78 8.97 -14.58
CA CYS A 19 1.73 9.69 -13.30
C CYS A 19 1.96 11.21 -13.43
N SER A 20 2.14 11.75 -14.64
CA SER A 20 2.32 13.19 -14.88
C SER A 20 1.16 13.81 -15.66
N HIS A 21 -0.04 13.86 -15.07
CA HIS A 21 -1.11 14.72 -15.60
C HIS A 21 -1.92 15.38 -14.49
N GLY A 22 -1.85 16.71 -14.43
CA GLY A 22 -2.71 17.53 -13.56
C GLY A 22 -2.09 18.78 -12.94
N ILE A 23 -1.15 19.48 -13.60
CA ILE A 23 -0.92 20.89 -13.25
C ILE A 23 -2.20 21.62 -13.69
N TYR A 24 -2.93 22.19 -12.74
CA TYR A 24 -4.29 22.74 -12.80
C TYR A 24 -5.44 21.74 -12.56
N GLY A 25 -5.76 21.56 -11.27
CA GLY A 25 -7.00 20.93 -10.80
C GLY A 25 -6.77 19.53 -10.25
N VAL A 26 -7.06 19.38 -8.95
CA VAL A 26 -7.24 18.14 -8.15
C VAL A 26 -6.62 16.88 -8.77
N ALA A 27 -5.55 16.36 -8.15
CA ALA A 27 -4.93 15.09 -8.51
C ALA A 27 -5.94 13.94 -8.41
N ILE A 28 -6.76 13.77 -9.44
CA ILE A 28 -7.64 12.63 -9.60
C ILE A 28 -6.75 11.41 -9.75
N MET A 29 -6.76 10.51 -8.76
CA MET A 29 -6.33 9.13 -8.99
C MET A 29 -6.96 8.70 -10.31
N ALA A 30 -6.15 8.32 -11.30
CA ALA A 30 -6.68 7.69 -12.50
C ALA A 30 -7.59 6.55 -12.03
N ASP A 31 -8.87 6.65 -12.40
CA ASP A 31 -9.99 5.89 -11.85
C ASP A 31 -9.58 4.49 -11.38
N CYS A 32 -9.78 4.15 -10.09
CA CYS A 32 -9.50 2.82 -9.54
C CYS A 32 -10.13 1.74 -10.46
N PRO A 33 -9.41 1.08 -11.40
CA PRO A 33 -10.05 0.56 -12.61
C PRO A 33 -10.92 -0.68 -12.37
N SER A 34 -10.87 -1.26 -11.17
CA SER A 34 -11.53 -2.52 -10.84
C SER A 34 -11.91 -2.67 -9.36
N PHE A 35 -11.97 -1.56 -8.61
CA PHE A 35 -12.18 -1.60 -7.17
C PHE A 35 -13.53 -1.03 -6.80
N ASN A 36 -14.35 -1.84 -6.14
CA ASN A 36 -15.67 -1.46 -5.68
C ASN A 36 -15.53 -0.25 -4.74
N ARG A 37 -15.80 0.96 -5.25
CA ARG A 37 -15.70 2.21 -4.48
C ARG A 37 -16.51 2.03 -3.21
N THR A 38 -15.85 2.14 -2.06
CA THR A 38 -16.51 2.63 -0.86
C THR A 38 -15.77 3.90 -0.50
N ALA A 39 -16.50 5.01 -0.40
CA ALA A 39 -16.08 6.32 0.10
C ALA A 39 -14.66 6.83 -0.24
N ALA A 40 -14.53 7.59 -1.33
CA ALA A 40 -13.60 8.73 -1.30
C ALA A 40 -14.20 9.74 -0.31
N THR A 41 -13.66 9.85 0.90
CA THR A 41 -13.80 11.12 1.61
C THR A 41 -13.10 12.17 0.75
N LEU A 42 -13.71 13.33 0.55
CA LEU A 42 -13.27 14.37 -0.40
C LEU A 42 -11.81 14.82 -0.20
N ASP A 43 -11.18 14.43 0.90
CA ASP A 43 -9.82 14.79 1.29
C ASP A 43 -8.81 13.63 1.24
N LYS A 44 -9.22 12.38 0.97
CA LYS A 44 -8.30 11.23 1.03
C LYS A 44 -8.52 10.21 -0.09
N HIS A 45 -7.49 10.07 -0.92
CA HIS A 45 -7.46 9.29 -2.15
C HIS A 45 -7.02 7.84 -1.89
N TRP A 46 -7.99 6.93 -1.68
CA TRP A 46 -7.74 5.50 -1.41
C TRP A 46 -8.43 4.58 -2.43
N CYS A 47 -7.82 3.45 -2.75
CA CYS A 47 -8.43 2.33 -3.49
C CYS A 47 -8.26 1.03 -2.68
N LYS A 48 -9.22 0.10 -2.72
CA LYS A 48 -9.10 -1.21 -2.05
C LYS A 48 -9.39 -2.38 -2.99
N ASN A 49 -8.66 -3.47 -2.84
CA ASN A 49 -8.94 -4.74 -3.52
C ASN A 49 -9.25 -5.83 -2.50
N ASP A 50 -10.36 -6.54 -2.69
CA ASP A 50 -10.76 -7.67 -1.85
C ASP A 50 -10.21 -9.02 -2.36
N ALA A 51 -9.64 -9.06 -3.56
CA ALA A 51 -8.92 -10.22 -4.06
C ALA A 51 -7.60 -10.43 -3.31
N THR A 52 -7.31 -11.67 -2.94
CA THR A 52 -6.09 -12.04 -2.24
C THR A 52 -4.93 -12.23 -3.21
N VAL A 53 -3.84 -11.50 -3.01
CA VAL A 53 -2.62 -11.59 -3.83
C VAL A 53 -1.38 -11.57 -2.93
N THR A 54 -0.23 -11.98 -3.47
CA THR A 54 1.05 -11.88 -2.76
C THR A 54 1.44 -10.42 -2.53
N TYR A 55 2.35 -10.18 -1.58
CA TYR A 55 2.77 -8.82 -1.23
C TYR A 55 3.32 -8.05 -2.44
N THR A 56 4.20 -8.67 -3.22
CA THR A 56 4.81 -8.06 -4.40
C THR A 56 3.77 -7.70 -5.46
N VAL A 57 2.75 -8.55 -5.66
CA VAL A 57 1.65 -8.26 -6.60
C VAL A 57 0.78 -7.12 -6.08
N ALA A 58 0.47 -7.09 -4.78
CA ALA A 58 -0.27 -5.99 -4.18
C ALA A 58 0.45 -4.64 -4.36
N LYS A 59 1.77 -4.62 -4.10
CA LYS A 59 2.63 -3.44 -4.28
C LYS A 59 2.61 -2.96 -5.72
N GLN A 60 2.87 -3.85 -6.68
CA GLN A 60 2.85 -3.52 -8.10
C GLN A 60 1.49 -2.98 -8.55
N ASN A 61 0.39 -3.59 -8.12
CA ASN A 61 -0.95 -3.15 -8.50
C ASN A 61 -1.26 -1.72 -8.01
N CYS A 62 -0.71 -1.31 -6.85
CA CYS A 62 -0.85 0.07 -6.38
C CYS A 62 0.01 1.03 -7.19
N GLU A 63 1.26 0.63 -7.51
CA GLU A 63 2.18 1.43 -8.33
C GLU A 63 1.64 1.65 -9.75
N ASP A 64 0.98 0.65 -10.34
CA ASP A 64 0.36 0.70 -11.67
C ASP A 64 -0.75 1.74 -11.79
N ILE A 65 -1.34 2.17 -10.66
CA ILE A 65 -2.37 3.22 -10.59
C ILE A 65 -1.82 4.51 -9.95
N CYS A 66 -0.51 4.74 -10.04
CA CYS A 66 0.17 5.92 -9.48
C CYS A 66 -0.13 6.12 -7.99
N SER A 67 -0.17 5.02 -7.25
CA SER A 67 -0.42 4.97 -5.82
C SER A 67 0.64 4.08 -5.14
N VAL A 68 0.58 3.98 -3.82
CA VAL A 68 1.44 3.08 -3.05
C VAL A 68 0.60 2.20 -2.14
N LEU A 69 1.16 1.09 -1.65
CA LEU A 69 0.50 0.37 -0.57
C LEU A 69 0.31 1.29 0.63
N ALA A 70 -0.90 1.27 1.15
CA ALA A 70 -1.33 2.15 2.21
C ALA A 70 -0.52 1.92 3.50
N VAL A 71 -0.05 2.99 4.14
CA VAL A 71 0.64 2.94 5.43
C VAL A 71 -0.27 3.57 6.50
N PRO A 72 -0.80 2.78 7.45
CA PRO A 72 -1.56 3.32 8.56
C PRO A 72 -0.70 4.23 9.44
N THR A 73 -1.21 5.41 9.75
CA THR A 73 -0.66 6.37 10.72
C THR A 73 -1.74 6.77 11.71
N ASN A 74 -1.37 7.50 12.77
CA ASN A 74 -2.34 7.99 13.74
C ASN A 74 -3.43 8.88 13.08
N GLY A 75 -3.08 9.63 12.02
CA GLY A 75 -4.01 10.50 11.30
C GLY A 75 -4.81 9.81 10.18
N THR A 76 -4.43 8.59 9.79
CA THR A 76 -5.09 7.85 8.71
C THR A 76 -5.84 6.60 9.19
N VAL A 77 -5.60 6.11 10.40
CA VAL A 77 -6.23 4.90 10.95
C VAL A 77 -7.75 4.93 10.91
N GLU A 78 -8.36 6.09 11.19
CA GLU A 78 -9.82 6.23 11.12
C GLU A 78 -10.32 6.03 9.68
N SER A 79 -9.64 6.58 8.69
CA SER A 79 -9.98 6.35 7.29
C SER A 79 -9.64 4.92 6.85
N PHE A 80 -8.61 4.31 7.44
CA PHE A 80 -8.20 2.93 7.13
C PHE A 80 -9.26 1.91 7.54
N HIS A 81 -9.89 2.08 8.70
CA HIS A 81 -10.82 1.07 9.22
C HIS A 81 -12.16 1.04 8.48
N GLU A 82 -12.63 2.18 7.95
CA GLU A 82 -13.87 2.28 7.15
C GLU A 82 -13.89 1.27 5.98
N PHE A 83 -12.72 0.75 5.57
CA PHE A 83 -12.59 -0.18 4.45
C PHE A 83 -12.36 -1.63 4.83
N THR A 84 -12.04 -1.92 6.08
CA THR A 84 -11.54 -3.26 6.45
C THR A 84 -12.64 -4.24 6.84
N ASN A 85 -13.76 -3.83 7.45
CA ASN A 85 -14.76 -4.75 8.03
C ASN A 85 -14.12 -5.85 8.90
N GLY A 86 -12.96 -5.58 9.53
CA GLY A 86 -12.19 -6.60 10.27
C GLY A 86 -11.39 -7.59 9.41
N THR A 87 -11.31 -7.38 8.10
CA THR A 87 -10.50 -8.17 7.18
C THR A 87 -9.05 -7.74 7.25
N GLN A 88 -8.15 -8.70 7.43
CA GLN A 88 -6.71 -8.51 7.38
C GLN A 88 -6.27 -8.14 5.97
N ARG A 89 -5.45 -7.09 5.82
CA ARG A 89 -4.99 -6.59 4.51
C ARG A 89 -3.51 -6.26 4.49
N TRP A 90 -2.87 -6.36 3.32
CA TRP A 90 -1.52 -5.85 3.11
C TRP A 90 -1.45 -4.33 3.30
N VAL A 91 -0.34 -3.89 3.90
CA VAL A 91 0.02 -2.47 4.08
C VAL A 91 1.45 -2.22 3.62
N GLY A 92 1.83 -0.96 3.39
CA GLY A 92 3.13 -0.53 2.85
C GLY A 92 4.31 -0.68 3.82
N ILE A 93 4.34 -1.74 4.62
CA ILE A 93 5.36 -2.02 5.63
C ILE A 93 6.00 -3.37 5.29
N GLU A 94 7.30 -3.38 5.03
CA GLU A 94 8.03 -4.57 4.58
C GLU A 94 9.37 -4.74 5.27
N ASN A 95 9.81 -5.99 5.38
CA ASN A 95 11.13 -6.41 5.80
C ASN A 95 11.82 -7.13 4.65
N ASN A 96 12.91 -6.55 4.17
CA ASN A 96 13.71 -7.08 3.06
C ASN A 96 14.69 -8.19 3.48
N GLY A 97 14.47 -8.81 4.64
CA GLY A 97 15.37 -9.81 5.23
C GLY A 97 16.46 -9.23 6.15
N SER A 98 16.47 -7.91 6.38
CA SER A 98 17.42 -7.25 7.30
C SER A 98 16.73 -6.31 8.28
N ALA A 99 15.83 -5.45 7.81
CA ALA A 99 15.12 -4.49 8.66
C ALA A 99 13.72 -4.21 8.12
N TRP A 100 12.80 -3.84 9.01
CA TRP A 100 11.48 -3.32 8.64
C TRP A 100 11.60 -1.89 8.12
N SER A 101 10.72 -1.53 7.19
CA SER A 101 10.65 -0.22 6.55
C SER A 101 9.20 0.16 6.25
N GLY A 102 8.95 1.45 6.05
CA GLY A 102 7.61 1.98 5.74
C GLY A 102 6.70 2.18 6.94
N MET A 103 7.14 1.86 8.16
CA MET A 103 6.39 2.16 9.39
C MET A 103 6.52 3.63 9.79
N ASP A 104 5.42 4.22 10.25
CA ASP A 104 5.42 5.51 10.95
C ASP A 104 5.99 5.29 12.38
N PRO A 105 7.12 5.95 12.75
CA PRO A 105 7.74 5.78 14.06
C PRO A 105 6.82 6.14 15.24
N ASP A 106 5.90 7.08 15.03
CA ASP A 106 4.95 7.54 16.05
C ASP A 106 3.68 6.68 16.09
N TYR A 107 3.55 5.71 15.18
CA TYR A 107 2.39 4.83 15.05
C TYR A 107 2.78 3.36 14.89
N ASN A 108 3.41 2.81 15.94
CA ASN A 108 3.73 1.40 16.00
C ASN A 108 2.59 0.59 16.65
N GLN A 109 1.94 -0.26 15.86
CA GLN A 109 0.86 -1.16 16.29
C GLN A 109 1.26 -2.64 16.22
N TRP A 110 2.56 -2.94 16.29
CA TRP A 110 3.02 -4.31 16.50
C TRP A 110 2.57 -4.81 17.88
N PRO A 111 2.26 -6.11 18.03
CA PRO A 111 1.99 -6.69 19.34
C PRO A 111 3.16 -6.42 20.31
N GLY A 112 2.88 -5.75 21.42
CA GLY A 112 3.89 -5.37 22.41
C GLY A 112 4.79 -4.19 22.00
N GLY A 113 4.50 -3.51 20.88
CA GLY A 113 5.27 -2.36 20.40
C GLY A 113 6.66 -2.72 19.85
N VAL A 114 6.89 -3.99 19.54
CA VAL A 114 8.20 -4.47 19.07
C VAL A 114 8.05 -5.08 17.68
N GLU A 115 8.89 -4.63 16.76
CA GLU A 115 8.95 -5.20 15.42
C GLU A 115 9.34 -6.69 15.48
N PRO A 116 8.67 -7.56 14.72
CA PRO A 116 9.04 -8.97 14.66
C PRO A 116 10.47 -9.14 14.14
N ALA A 117 11.23 -10.06 14.73
CA ALA A 117 12.57 -10.35 14.27
C ALA A 117 12.56 -10.82 12.80
N SER A 118 13.49 -10.30 12.00
CA SER A 118 13.69 -10.80 10.64
C SER A 118 14.16 -12.25 10.70
N ASN A 119 13.60 -13.09 9.83
CA ASN A 119 14.05 -14.46 9.63
C ASN A 119 14.99 -14.59 8.40
N GLY A 120 15.46 -13.48 7.83
CA GLY A 120 16.28 -13.46 6.61
C GLY A 120 15.50 -13.71 5.32
N GLN A 121 14.16 -13.81 5.39
CA GLN A 121 13.27 -13.91 4.25
C GLN A 121 12.45 -12.63 4.10
N CYS A 122 11.79 -12.47 2.95
CA CYS A 122 10.86 -11.36 2.74
C CYS A 122 9.65 -11.52 3.67
N GLN A 123 9.39 -10.50 4.48
CA GLN A 123 8.19 -10.41 5.30
C GLN A 123 7.49 -9.09 5.05
N ALA A 124 6.18 -9.07 5.20
CA ALA A 124 5.39 -7.85 5.10
C ALA A 124 4.35 -7.78 6.21
N ALA A 125 3.94 -6.56 6.55
CA ALA A 125 2.92 -6.36 7.55
C ALA A 125 1.54 -6.44 6.91
N THR A 126 0.64 -7.05 7.64
CA THR A 126 -0.80 -6.94 7.43
C THR A 126 -1.41 -6.12 8.54
N PHE A 127 -2.54 -5.48 8.23
CA PHE A 127 -3.32 -4.65 9.14
C PHE A 127 -4.69 -5.28 9.36
N THR A 128 -5.10 -5.39 10.62
CA THR A 128 -6.46 -5.76 11.01
C THR A 128 -7.01 -4.75 12.00
N TYR A 129 -8.26 -4.33 11.81
CA TYR A 129 -9.00 -3.46 12.73
C TYR A 129 -10.16 -4.20 13.39
N SER A 130 -10.24 -4.19 14.73
CA SER A 130 -11.32 -4.82 15.49
C SER A 130 -11.74 -3.92 16.65
N MET A 131 -13.01 -3.52 16.69
CA MET A 131 -13.66 -2.82 17.82
C MET A 131 -12.74 -1.77 18.50
N ALA A 132 -12.20 -0.84 17.71
CA ALA A 132 -11.28 0.24 18.12
C ALA A 132 -9.82 -0.17 18.42
N SER A 133 -9.41 -1.39 18.11
CA SER A 133 -8.01 -1.82 18.16
C SER A 133 -7.45 -2.08 16.76
N VAL A 134 -6.21 -1.67 16.57
CA VAL A 134 -5.40 -2.00 15.39
C VAL A 134 -4.33 -2.99 15.80
N ASN A 135 -4.12 -4.00 14.97
CA ASN A 135 -2.98 -4.89 15.12
C ASN A 135 -2.28 -5.07 13.80
N PHE A 136 -0.95 -4.90 13.83
CA PHE A 136 -0.09 -5.36 12.76
C PHE A 136 0.26 -6.84 12.95
N SER A 137 0.47 -7.55 11.85
CA SER A 137 0.94 -8.93 11.88
C SER A 137 1.90 -9.18 10.72
N ALA A 138 3.06 -9.77 11.02
CA ALA A 138 4.07 -10.07 10.03
C ALA A 138 3.71 -11.37 9.35
N GLN A 139 3.75 -11.36 8.04
CA GLN A 139 3.41 -12.48 7.18
C GLN A 139 4.53 -12.70 6.18
N SER A 140 4.59 -13.90 5.59
CA SER A 140 5.50 -14.16 4.48
C SER A 140 5.05 -13.36 3.26
N CYS A 141 5.98 -12.81 2.47
CA CYS A 141 5.62 -12.15 1.21
C CYS A 141 4.94 -13.10 0.20
N GLU A 142 5.09 -14.42 0.39
CA GLU A 142 4.45 -15.47 -0.41
C GLU A 142 3.00 -15.75 0.00
N ASP A 143 2.56 -15.31 1.19
CA ASP A 143 1.17 -15.42 1.61
C ASP A 143 0.28 -14.49 0.77
N THR A 144 -1.03 -14.78 0.72
CA THR A 144 -1.96 -13.97 -0.08
C THR A 144 -2.99 -13.27 0.79
N PHE A 145 -3.09 -11.94 0.66
CA PHE A 145 -4.07 -11.13 1.38
C PHE A 145 -4.70 -10.08 0.45
N PRO A 146 -5.89 -9.58 0.78
CA PRO A 146 -6.43 -8.37 0.17
C PRO A 146 -5.55 -7.17 0.50
N TYR A 147 -5.72 -6.06 -0.21
CA TYR A 147 -4.84 -4.90 -0.05
C TYR A 147 -5.54 -3.57 -0.26
N GLN A 148 -4.87 -2.50 0.13
CA GLN A 148 -5.32 -1.13 0.00
C GLN A 148 -4.20 -0.26 -0.55
N CYS A 149 -4.53 0.58 -1.51
CA CYS A 149 -3.64 1.58 -2.08
C CYS A 149 -4.03 2.97 -1.56
N GLN A 150 -3.02 3.80 -1.37
CA GLN A 150 -3.15 5.21 -1.02
C GLN A 150 -2.43 6.02 -2.09
N GLN A 151 -3.06 7.09 -2.58
CA GLN A 151 -2.33 8.06 -3.38
C GLN A 151 -1.32 8.76 -2.47
N GLY A 152 -0.05 8.73 -2.86
CA GLY A 152 0.95 9.56 -2.19
C GLY A 152 0.55 11.03 -2.34
N ASN A 153 0.49 11.78 -1.23
CA ASN A 153 0.58 13.23 -1.37
C ASN A 153 1.92 13.52 -2.07
N ILE A 154 1.87 14.34 -3.12
CA ILE A 154 3.02 14.72 -3.96
C ILE A 154 4.18 15.33 -3.15
N ASP A 155 3.97 15.62 -1.86
CA ASP A 155 4.93 16.24 -0.95
C ASP A 155 5.97 15.29 -0.33
N ILE A 156 5.93 13.97 -0.57
CA ILE A 156 6.88 13.01 0.04
C ILE A 156 7.95 12.50 -0.96
N PHE A 157 7.86 12.88 -2.24
CA PHE A 157 8.82 12.51 -3.28
C PHE A 157 9.55 13.72 -3.88
N TRP A 158 10.14 14.58 -3.03
CA TRP A 158 11.15 15.56 -3.44
C TRP A 158 12.23 15.72 -2.37
#